data_AF-A0A913YFX0-F1
#
_entry.id   AF-A0A913YFX0-F1
#
_cell.length_a   1.000
_cell.length_b   1.000
_cell.length_c   1.000
_cell.angle_alpha   90.00
_cell.angle_beta   90.00
_cell.angle_gamma   90.00
#
_symmetry.space_group_name_H-M   'P 1'
#
loop_
_entity.id
_entity.type
_entity.pdbx_description
1 polymer ?
#
loop_
_entity_poly.entity_id
_entity_poly.type
_entity_poly.pdbx_seq_one_letter_code
_entity_poly.pdbx_strand_id
1 'polypeptide(L)'
;MFSEVVTGQQGIVALDYDHKTSTVYWTDISTETINSASLTNKNQQYKVIINESLVNPEGLSVDWINRKLYWTNSGSNVIEVADLDGRNRLTLIQAGLEDKLRGIAVYPDTGYMFWTNWGQSPTIEKCGMDGDPSTRTPIVTNHLRFPNGLTIDYTKRRIIWVDAGLDRIESADLNGNQRRVITRYHSRHPFAVSAFKDRVYWSDWQRNGIYMVRRITSSITGPLRTVRRSIGLPMGVRVYSPLLQLRKGMNPCGSNNGGCSHICLLAPRPKTHTCHCPAAATLTLDGKTCKNI
;
A
#
# COMPACT_ATOMS: atom_id res chain seq x y z
N MET A 1 -19.07 17.58 -7.77
CA MET A 1 -18.60 18.46 -6.68
C MET A 1 -17.48 17.74 -5.97
N PHE A 2 -16.30 18.35 -5.82
CA PHE A 2 -15.21 17.81 -5.01
C PHE A 2 -15.27 18.46 -3.63
N SER A 3 -14.85 17.74 -2.59
CA SER A 3 -14.75 18.32 -1.25
C SER A 3 -13.39 18.05 -0.65
N GLU A 4 -12.86 19.05 0.01
CA GLU A 4 -11.62 18.95 0.78
C GLU A 4 -11.93 18.26 2.12
N VAL A 5 -10.96 17.47 2.58
CA VAL A 5 -11.02 16.75 3.87
C VAL A 5 -10.03 17.38 4.84
N VAL A 6 -8.83 17.71 4.36
CA VAL A 6 -7.76 18.36 5.14
C VAL A 6 -7.07 19.37 4.22
N THR A 7 -6.66 20.51 4.77
CA THR A 7 -5.99 21.62 4.05
C THR A 7 -4.73 22.06 4.79
N GLY A 8 -3.82 22.74 4.09
CA GLY A 8 -2.56 23.26 4.67
C GLY A 8 -1.36 22.30 4.61
N GLN A 9 -1.53 21.12 4.01
CA GLN A 9 -0.48 20.10 3.98
C GLN A 9 0.45 20.33 2.80
N GLN A 10 1.73 20.11 3.02
CA GLN A 10 2.79 20.47 2.06
C GLN A 10 3.41 19.26 1.38
N GLY A 11 3.40 18.09 2.02
CA GLY A 11 4.18 16.94 1.59
C GLY A 11 3.39 15.64 1.46
N ILE A 12 2.08 15.66 1.22
CA ILE A 12 1.31 14.41 1.13
C ILE A 12 1.74 13.58 -0.08
N VAL A 13 2.27 12.38 0.14
CA VAL A 13 2.76 11.50 -0.94
C VAL A 13 1.85 10.30 -1.16
N ALA A 14 1.56 9.54 -0.10
CA ALA A 14 0.73 8.35 -0.17
C ALA A 14 -0.50 8.48 0.72
N LEU A 15 -1.58 7.80 0.33
CA LEU A 15 -2.79 7.71 1.14
C LEU A 15 -3.47 6.36 0.95
N ASP A 16 -4.15 5.91 1.98
CA ASP A 16 -5.08 4.80 1.95
C ASP A 16 -6.22 5.06 2.95
N TYR A 17 -7.22 4.19 3.01
CA TYR A 17 -8.39 4.43 3.85
C TYR A 17 -8.80 3.20 4.63
N ASP A 18 -9.58 3.41 5.68
CA ASP A 18 -10.41 2.40 6.31
C ASP A 18 -11.88 2.79 6.17
N HIS A 19 -12.61 2.05 5.36
CA HIS A 19 -14.03 2.29 5.13
C HIS A 19 -14.85 2.04 6.40
N LYS A 20 -14.44 1.08 7.23
CA LYS A 20 -15.20 0.70 8.44
C LYS A 20 -15.36 1.87 9.39
N THR A 21 -14.31 2.68 9.58
CA THR A 21 -14.36 3.89 10.42
C THR A 21 -14.48 5.19 9.61
N SER A 22 -14.60 5.10 8.28
CA SER A 22 -14.57 6.26 7.38
C SER A 22 -13.35 7.16 7.63
N THR A 23 -12.18 6.54 7.78
CA THR A 23 -10.91 7.23 8.08
C THR A 23 -10.01 7.20 6.85
N VAL A 24 -9.37 8.32 6.53
CA VAL A 24 -8.24 8.36 5.59
C VAL A 24 -6.95 8.44 6.38
N TYR A 25 -5.93 7.73 5.92
CA TYR A 25 -4.57 7.78 6.42
C TYR A 25 -3.65 8.28 5.30
N TRP A 26 -2.64 9.07 5.64
CA TRP A 26 -1.66 9.54 4.65
C TRP A 26 -0.27 9.71 5.25
N THR A 27 0.73 9.65 4.39
CA THR A 27 2.11 10.02 4.71
C THR A 27 2.34 11.45 4.26
N ASP A 28 3.05 12.23 5.09
CA ASP A 28 3.53 13.56 4.73
C ASP A 28 5.06 13.59 4.89
N ILE A 29 5.77 13.78 3.78
CA ILE A 29 7.24 13.76 3.76
C ILE A 29 7.86 15.08 4.23
N SER A 30 7.11 16.18 4.20
CA SER A 30 7.61 17.48 4.64
C SER A 30 7.61 17.61 6.15
N THR A 31 6.65 16.94 6.80
CA THR A 31 6.52 16.90 8.26
C THR A 31 7.03 15.58 8.85
N GLU A 32 7.41 14.61 8.02
CA GLU A 32 7.87 13.28 8.42
C GLU A 32 6.85 12.56 9.33
N THR A 33 5.58 12.59 8.94
CA THR A 33 4.47 12.03 9.73
C THR A 33 3.60 11.06 8.94
N ILE A 34 2.98 10.13 9.67
CA ILE A 34 1.79 9.40 9.22
C ILE A 34 0.60 9.97 9.99
N ASN A 35 -0.46 10.36 9.28
CA ASN A 35 -1.61 11.06 9.84
C ASN A 35 -2.91 10.34 9.51
N SER A 36 -3.97 10.74 10.20
CA SER A 36 -5.34 10.28 9.92
C SER A 36 -6.39 11.37 10.08
N ALA A 37 -7.49 11.28 9.33
CA ALA A 37 -8.64 12.17 9.47
C ALA A 37 -9.94 11.43 9.15
N SER A 38 -11.05 11.91 9.73
CA SER A 38 -12.38 11.42 9.37
C SER A 38 -12.81 11.97 8.02
N LEU A 39 -13.33 11.11 7.15
CA LEU A 39 -13.93 11.50 5.87
C LEU A 39 -15.34 12.08 6.04
N THR A 40 -16.01 11.79 7.16
CA THR A 40 -17.38 12.21 7.44
C THR A 40 -17.45 13.40 8.39
N ASN A 41 -16.54 13.49 9.36
CA ASN A 41 -16.46 14.62 10.30
C ASN A 41 -15.39 15.64 9.86
N LYS A 42 -15.75 16.52 8.93
CA LYS A 42 -14.83 17.51 8.34
C LYS A 42 -14.36 18.61 9.30
N ASN A 43 -15.04 18.80 10.43
CA ASN A 43 -14.64 19.78 11.45
C ASN A 43 -13.59 19.20 12.42
N GLN A 44 -13.34 17.89 12.35
CA GLN A 44 -12.37 17.24 13.20
C GLN A 44 -10.95 17.49 12.68
N GLN A 45 -10.08 18.01 13.55
CA GLN A 45 -8.66 18.11 13.27
C GLN A 45 -8.07 16.72 12.98
N TYR A 46 -7.11 16.66 12.08
CA TYR A 46 -6.39 15.43 11.83
C TYR A 46 -5.56 15.02 13.04
N LYS A 47 -5.25 13.73 13.12
CA LYS A 47 -4.43 13.14 14.17
C LYS A 47 -3.10 12.68 13.57
N VAL A 48 -2.01 13.04 14.22
CA VAL A 48 -0.69 12.47 13.94
C VAL A 48 -0.64 11.08 14.58
N ILE A 49 -0.36 10.05 13.78
CA ILE A 49 -0.31 8.64 14.19
C ILE A 49 1.12 8.22 14.48
N ILE A 50 2.06 8.59 13.61
CA ILE A 50 3.51 8.38 13.78
C ILE A 50 4.22 9.70 13.46
N ASN A 51 5.17 10.11 14.30
CA ASN A 51 5.95 11.35 14.17
C ASN A 51 7.43 11.19 14.52
N GLU A 52 7.92 9.95 14.57
CA GLU A 52 9.30 9.63 14.92
C GLU A 52 9.87 8.64 13.93
N SER A 53 11.18 8.72 13.66
CA SER A 53 11.92 7.76 12.83
C SER A 53 11.28 7.49 11.45
N LEU A 54 10.72 8.52 10.80
CA LEU A 54 10.20 8.47 9.44
C LEU A 54 11.11 9.30 8.54
N VAL A 55 11.74 8.68 7.54
CA VAL A 55 12.63 9.36 6.61
C VAL A 55 12.14 9.08 5.20
N ASN A 56 11.38 10.00 4.61
CA ASN A 56 10.69 9.81 3.32
C ASN A 56 9.72 8.60 3.30
N PRO A 57 8.62 8.63 4.08
CA PRO A 57 7.55 7.64 3.98
C PRO A 57 6.76 7.80 2.65
N GLU A 58 7.15 7.05 1.62
CA GLU A 58 6.64 7.23 0.25
C GLU A 58 5.42 6.35 -0.10
N GLY A 59 5.12 5.32 0.69
CA GLY A 59 4.02 4.38 0.45
C GLY A 59 3.28 4.02 1.72
N LEU A 60 1.96 3.82 1.60
CA LEU A 60 1.09 3.47 2.72
C LEU A 60 -0.03 2.53 2.24
N SER A 61 -0.33 1.51 3.05
CA SER A 61 -1.47 0.62 2.83
C SER A 61 -2.11 0.18 4.16
N VAL A 62 -3.44 0.11 4.16
CA VAL A 62 -4.25 -0.28 5.31
C VAL A 62 -4.65 -1.75 5.20
N ASP A 63 -4.34 -2.55 6.21
CA ASP A 63 -5.00 -3.84 6.43
C ASP A 63 -6.30 -3.61 7.20
N TRP A 64 -7.42 -3.57 6.46
CA TRP A 64 -8.74 -3.37 7.03
C TRP A 64 -9.27 -4.58 7.82
N ILE A 65 -8.69 -5.78 7.61
CA ILE A 65 -9.09 -7.01 8.31
C ILE A 65 -8.42 -7.09 9.68
N ASN A 66 -7.10 -6.92 9.73
CA ASN A 66 -6.31 -7.02 10.96
C ASN A 66 -6.02 -5.67 11.64
N ARG A 67 -6.52 -4.58 11.06
CA ARG A 67 -6.43 -3.22 11.62
C ARG A 67 -4.97 -2.79 11.79
N LYS A 68 -4.18 -2.87 10.71
CA LYS A 68 -2.77 -2.50 10.68
C LYS A 68 -2.47 -1.48 9.57
N LEU A 69 -1.46 -0.64 9.79
CA LEU A 69 -0.85 0.21 8.77
C LEU A 69 0.46 -0.43 8.34
N TYR A 70 0.70 -0.52 7.03
CA TYR A 70 1.96 -0.93 6.44
C TYR A 70 2.50 0.23 5.60
N TRP A 71 3.78 0.58 5.77
CA TRP A 71 4.39 1.65 4.98
C TRP A 71 5.81 1.32 4.56
N THR A 72 6.24 1.96 3.48
CA THR A 72 7.62 1.99 3.01
C THR A 72 8.27 3.26 3.50
N ASN A 73 9.48 3.14 4.06
CA ASN A 73 10.27 4.24 4.58
C ASN A 73 11.58 4.28 3.79
N SER A 74 11.59 5.07 2.72
CA SER A 74 12.60 4.96 1.66
C SER A 74 13.95 5.56 2.01
N GLY A 75 14.01 6.46 3.00
CA GLY A 75 15.26 7.01 3.53
C GLY A 75 15.92 6.11 4.56
N SER A 76 15.15 5.25 5.25
CA SER A 76 15.68 4.27 6.20
C SER A 76 15.76 2.84 5.63
N ASN A 77 15.33 2.64 4.38
CA ASN A 77 15.30 1.34 3.69
C ASN A 77 14.57 0.25 4.49
N VAL A 78 13.41 0.60 5.05
CA VAL A 78 12.59 -0.35 5.83
C VAL A 78 11.15 -0.38 5.34
N ILE A 79 10.51 -1.52 5.54
CA ILE A 79 9.05 -1.67 5.53
C ILE A 79 8.64 -1.91 6.98
N GLU A 80 7.66 -1.16 7.44
CA GLU A 80 7.22 -1.16 8.84
C GLU A 80 5.71 -1.43 8.93
N VAL A 81 5.29 -1.85 10.12
CA VAL A 81 3.90 -2.12 10.45
C VAL A 81 3.56 -1.56 11.82
N ALA A 82 2.33 -1.08 12.01
CA ALA A 82 1.78 -0.66 13.30
C ALA A 82 0.27 -0.88 13.37
N ASP A 83 -0.33 -0.77 14.55
CA ASP A 83 -1.77 -0.63 14.69
C ASP A 83 -2.26 0.67 14.02
N LEU A 84 -3.55 0.75 13.70
CA LEU A 84 -4.16 1.94 13.09
C LEU A 84 -4.05 3.22 13.94
N ASP A 85 -3.74 3.10 15.23
CA ASP A 85 -3.49 4.20 16.16
C ASP A 85 -2.00 4.44 16.44
N GLY A 86 -1.10 3.74 15.74
CA GLY A 86 0.35 3.91 15.82
C GLY A 86 1.03 3.06 16.90
N ARG A 87 0.27 2.37 17.76
CA ARG A 87 0.85 1.45 18.75
C ARG A 87 1.42 0.21 18.08
N ASN A 88 2.20 -0.57 18.83
CA ASN A 88 2.73 -1.85 18.37
C ASN A 88 3.52 -1.75 17.06
N ARG A 89 4.28 -0.66 16.90
CA ARG A 89 5.15 -0.42 15.75
C ARG A 89 6.29 -1.44 15.71
N LEU A 90 6.56 -1.96 14.51
CA LEU A 90 7.59 -2.94 14.23
C LEU A 90 8.24 -2.65 12.87
N THR A 91 9.58 -2.64 12.84
CA THR A 91 10.35 -2.78 11.60
C THR A 91 10.20 -4.21 11.08
N LEU A 92 9.43 -4.38 10.01
CA LEU A 92 9.02 -5.69 9.50
C LEU A 92 10.06 -6.28 8.55
N ILE A 93 10.56 -5.47 7.62
CA ILE A 93 11.60 -5.87 6.66
C ILE A 93 12.64 -4.76 6.59
N GLN A 94 13.92 -5.16 6.65
CA GLN A 94 15.08 -4.28 6.48
C GLN A 94 16.14 -4.95 5.60
N ALA A 95 16.46 -6.22 5.89
CA ALA A 95 17.50 -6.95 5.18
C ALA A 95 17.21 -7.02 3.67
N GLY A 96 18.20 -6.64 2.85
CA GLY A 96 18.10 -6.71 1.39
C GLY A 96 17.07 -5.76 0.77
N LEU A 97 16.61 -4.72 1.48
CA LEU A 97 15.91 -3.61 0.86
C LEU A 97 16.94 -2.59 0.35
N GLU A 98 16.84 -2.26 -0.94
CA GLU A 98 17.62 -1.19 -1.56
C GLU A 98 16.93 0.17 -1.35
N ASP A 99 17.62 1.25 -1.70
CA ASP A 99 17.04 2.59 -1.69
C ASP A 99 15.84 2.69 -2.64
N LYS A 100 15.05 3.76 -2.52
CA LYS A 100 13.93 4.05 -3.44
C LYS A 100 12.73 3.08 -3.36
N LEU A 101 12.44 2.54 -2.18
CA LEU A 101 11.13 1.92 -1.91
C LEU A 101 10.01 2.92 -2.16
N ARG A 102 8.92 2.50 -2.81
CA ARG A 102 7.80 3.40 -3.10
C ARG A 102 6.45 2.78 -2.83
N GLY A 103 5.71 2.36 -3.86
CA GLY A 103 4.35 1.88 -3.71
C GLY A 103 4.28 0.60 -2.88
N ILE A 104 3.30 0.49 -1.98
CA ILE A 104 2.99 -0.72 -1.22
C ILE A 104 1.48 -1.01 -1.31
N ALA A 105 1.12 -2.28 -1.36
CA ALA A 105 -0.27 -2.74 -1.30
C ALA A 105 -0.37 -4.07 -0.55
N VAL A 106 -1.36 -4.20 0.34
CA VAL A 106 -1.62 -5.43 1.10
C VAL A 106 -2.80 -6.21 0.53
N TYR A 107 -2.76 -7.54 0.66
CA TYR A 107 -3.88 -8.44 0.35
C TYR A 107 -4.21 -9.33 1.56
N PRO A 108 -4.97 -8.81 2.54
CA PRO A 108 -5.24 -9.47 3.81
C PRO A 108 -5.83 -10.89 3.67
N ASP A 109 -6.76 -11.11 2.73
CA ASP A 109 -7.35 -12.45 2.50
C ASP A 109 -6.32 -13.54 2.16
N THR A 110 -5.16 -13.16 1.62
CA THR A 110 -4.07 -14.09 1.26
C THR A 110 -2.86 -14.00 2.18
N GLY A 111 -2.80 -12.99 3.05
CA GLY A 111 -1.66 -12.72 3.91
C GLY A 111 -0.41 -12.26 3.16
N TYR A 112 -0.52 -11.72 1.94
CA TYR A 112 0.61 -11.21 1.17
C TYR A 112 0.58 -9.69 1.05
N MET A 113 1.75 -9.07 1.06
CA MET A 113 1.98 -7.69 0.67
C MET A 113 2.93 -7.61 -0.52
N PHE A 114 2.84 -6.50 -1.23
CA PHE A 114 3.57 -6.23 -2.46
C PHE A 114 4.12 -4.81 -2.39
N TRP A 115 5.34 -4.60 -2.87
CA TRP A 115 5.91 -3.27 -2.97
C TRP A 115 6.72 -3.08 -4.24
N THR A 116 6.98 -1.82 -4.58
CA THR A 116 7.84 -1.43 -5.68
C THR A 116 9.12 -0.79 -5.18
N ASN A 117 10.20 -1.01 -5.91
CA ASN A 117 11.48 -0.35 -5.74
C ASN A 117 11.93 0.16 -7.12
N TRP A 118 12.38 1.42 -7.20
CA TRP A 118 12.85 2.05 -8.43
C TRP A 118 14.33 2.46 -8.40
N GLY A 119 15.10 1.88 -7.47
CA GLY A 119 16.53 2.09 -7.31
C GLY A 119 17.35 1.50 -8.46
N GLN A 120 18.60 1.11 -8.17
CA GLN A 120 19.52 0.63 -9.21
C GLN A 120 18.99 -0.61 -9.94
N SER A 121 18.29 -1.51 -9.22
CA SER A 121 17.62 -2.68 -9.77
C SER A 121 16.10 -2.57 -9.57
N PRO A 122 15.35 -1.88 -10.48
CA PRO A 122 13.92 -1.70 -10.31
C PRO A 122 13.17 -3.03 -10.25
N THR A 123 12.37 -3.21 -9.20
CA THR A 123 11.71 -4.47 -8.90
C THR A 123 10.30 -4.26 -8.35
N ILE A 124 9.48 -5.29 -8.51
CA ILE A 124 8.26 -5.48 -7.73
C ILE A 124 8.42 -6.79 -6.97
N GLU A 125 8.28 -6.70 -5.66
CA GLU A 125 8.46 -7.84 -4.76
C GLU A 125 7.14 -8.20 -4.08
N LYS A 126 7.07 -9.45 -3.62
CA LYS A 126 6.00 -10.00 -2.79
C LYS A 126 6.62 -10.58 -1.53
N CYS A 127 5.96 -10.40 -0.38
CA CYS A 127 6.29 -11.09 0.87
C CYS A 127 5.01 -11.36 1.68
N GLY A 128 5.05 -12.30 2.61
CA GLY A 128 4.04 -12.42 3.64
C GLY A 128 3.88 -11.13 4.43
N MET A 129 2.65 -10.83 4.86
CA MET A 129 2.32 -9.65 5.68
C MET A 129 2.89 -9.73 7.11
N ASP A 130 3.43 -10.90 7.47
CA ASP A 130 4.25 -11.17 8.66
C ASP A 130 5.74 -10.92 8.44
N GLY A 131 6.16 -10.59 7.22
CA GLY A 131 7.56 -10.30 6.91
C GLY A 131 8.47 -11.52 6.87
N ASP A 132 7.93 -12.75 6.86
CA ASP A 132 8.73 -13.98 6.81
C ASP A 132 9.62 -14.01 5.55
N PRO A 133 10.96 -13.97 5.68
CA PRO A 133 11.88 -13.93 4.55
C PRO A 133 11.73 -15.12 3.59
N SER A 134 11.27 -16.28 4.07
CA SER A 134 11.06 -17.46 3.23
C SER A 134 9.92 -17.30 2.22
N THR A 135 9.04 -16.32 2.44
CA THR A 135 7.92 -15.98 1.55
C THR A 135 8.21 -14.79 0.65
N ARG A 136 9.38 -14.14 0.84
CA ARG A 136 9.82 -13.00 0.04
C ARG A 136 10.32 -13.46 -1.33
N THR A 137 9.81 -12.88 -2.40
CA THR A 137 10.23 -13.21 -3.76
C THR A 137 10.08 -12.00 -4.68
N PRO A 138 11.10 -11.66 -5.50
CA PRO A 138 10.94 -10.71 -6.58
C PRO A 138 10.07 -11.32 -7.68
N ILE A 139 8.96 -10.66 -8.01
CA ILE A 139 7.95 -11.18 -8.97
C ILE A 139 7.99 -10.46 -10.32
N VAL A 140 8.55 -9.25 -10.39
CA VAL A 140 8.82 -8.55 -11.64
C VAL A 140 10.19 -7.88 -11.54
N THR A 141 11.12 -8.28 -12.41
CA THR A 141 12.52 -7.80 -12.38
C THR A 141 13.01 -7.27 -13.72
N ASN A 142 12.19 -7.35 -14.76
CA ASN A 142 12.57 -6.99 -16.12
C ASN A 142 11.65 -5.90 -16.67
N HIS A 143 12.17 -5.08 -17.59
CA HIS A 143 11.41 -4.00 -18.23
C HIS A 143 10.65 -3.13 -17.20
N LEU A 144 11.38 -2.71 -16.17
CA LEU A 144 10.97 -1.74 -15.17
C LEU A 144 11.96 -0.58 -15.19
N ARG A 145 11.46 0.65 -15.06
CA ARG A 145 12.32 1.83 -14.92
C ARG A 145 11.96 2.58 -13.66
N PHE A 146 10.75 3.16 -13.58
CA PHE A 146 10.29 3.87 -12.38
C PHE A 146 8.92 3.33 -11.92
N PRO A 147 8.84 2.12 -11.34
CA PRO A 147 7.59 1.57 -10.82
C PRO A 147 7.10 2.38 -9.60
N ASN A 148 6.35 3.46 -9.84
CA ASN A 148 6.01 4.43 -8.80
C ASN A 148 4.86 3.97 -7.90
N GLY A 149 3.80 3.45 -8.49
CA GLY A 149 2.55 3.18 -7.78
C GLY A 149 2.08 1.75 -8.02
N LEU A 150 1.46 1.17 -7.01
CA LEU A 150 0.99 -0.21 -7.00
C LEU A 150 -0.38 -0.31 -6.33
N THR A 151 -1.24 -1.19 -6.86
CA THR A 151 -2.53 -1.54 -6.28
C THR A 151 -2.90 -2.98 -6.64
N ILE A 152 -3.96 -3.50 -6.03
CA ILE A 152 -4.43 -4.86 -6.23
C ILE A 152 -5.86 -4.83 -6.77
N ASP A 153 -6.10 -5.58 -7.83
CA ASP A 153 -7.44 -5.95 -8.25
C ASP A 153 -7.86 -7.21 -7.47
N TYR A 154 -8.53 -7.01 -6.33
CA TYR A 154 -8.96 -8.09 -5.44
C TYR A 154 -10.01 -9.02 -6.05
N THR A 155 -10.66 -8.61 -7.15
CA THR A 155 -11.63 -9.47 -7.86
C THR A 155 -10.92 -10.40 -8.82
N LYS A 156 -9.95 -9.87 -9.57
CA LYS A 156 -9.19 -10.64 -10.58
C LYS A 156 -7.92 -11.29 -10.01
N ARG A 157 -7.56 -11.01 -8.75
CA ARG A 157 -6.32 -11.45 -8.08
C ARG A 157 -5.07 -11.08 -8.87
N ARG A 158 -4.93 -9.79 -9.13
CA ARG A 158 -3.83 -9.25 -9.94
C ARG A 158 -3.24 -8.00 -9.32
N ILE A 159 -1.92 -7.87 -9.43
CA ILE A 159 -1.27 -6.59 -9.18
C ILE A 159 -1.43 -5.68 -10.40
N ILE A 160 -1.50 -4.39 -10.14
CA ILE A 160 -1.52 -3.33 -11.14
C ILE A 160 -0.53 -2.27 -10.69
N TRP A 161 0.38 -1.88 -11.57
CA TRP A 161 1.35 -0.83 -11.27
C TRP A 161 1.45 0.19 -12.39
N VAL A 162 1.95 1.36 -12.03
CA VAL A 162 2.38 2.38 -12.98
C VAL A 162 3.90 2.40 -13.05
N ASP A 163 4.45 2.54 -14.25
CA ASP A 163 5.87 2.80 -14.48
C ASP A 163 6.01 4.18 -15.14
N ALA A 164 6.64 5.12 -14.43
CA ALA A 164 6.83 6.49 -14.89
C ALA A 164 8.02 6.70 -15.82
N GLY A 165 8.95 5.74 -15.87
CA GLY A 165 10.07 5.79 -16.79
C GLY A 165 9.72 5.15 -18.14
N LEU A 166 8.67 4.34 -18.19
CA LEU A 166 8.15 3.66 -19.38
C LEU A 166 6.77 4.15 -19.81
N ASP A 167 6.22 5.16 -19.14
CA ASP A 167 4.93 5.77 -19.41
C ASP A 167 3.80 4.78 -19.62
N ARG A 168 3.64 3.84 -18.70
CA ARG A 168 2.63 2.79 -18.85
C ARG A 168 2.05 2.29 -17.55
N ILE A 169 0.88 1.69 -17.67
CA ILE A 169 0.19 0.97 -16.61
C ILE A 169 0.12 -0.49 -17.00
N GLU A 170 0.51 -1.36 -16.10
CA GLU A 170 0.64 -2.80 -16.35
C GLU A 170 -0.07 -3.61 -15.28
N SER A 171 -0.27 -4.90 -15.56
CA SER A 171 -0.85 -5.84 -14.63
C SER A 171 -0.28 -7.23 -14.83
N ALA A 172 -0.05 -7.93 -13.74
CA ALA A 172 0.33 -9.34 -13.69
C ALA A 172 -0.56 -10.07 -12.69
N ASP A 173 -0.55 -11.40 -12.68
CA ASP A 173 -1.07 -12.13 -11.52
C ASP A 173 -0.21 -11.88 -10.27
N LEU A 174 -0.62 -12.41 -9.13
CA LEU A 174 0.08 -12.20 -7.84
C LEU A 174 1.50 -12.80 -7.81
N ASN A 175 1.92 -13.56 -8.83
CA ASN A 175 3.25 -14.15 -8.95
C ASN A 175 4.05 -13.52 -10.10
N GLY A 176 3.56 -12.43 -10.69
CA GLY A 176 4.24 -11.76 -11.81
C GLY A 176 3.99 -12.36 -13.19
N ASN A 177 3.22 -13.45 -13.29
CA ASN A 177 2.94 -14.10 -14.56
C ASN A 177 1.78 -13.44 -15.31
N GLN A 178 1.60 -13.86 -16.57
CA GLN A 178 0.57 -13.34 -17.47
C GLN A 178 0.58 -11.80 -17.53
N ARG A 179 1.79 -11.21 -17.49
CA ARG A 179 2.01 -9.78 -17.52
C ARG A 179 1.40 -9.18 -18.79
N ARG A 180 0.69 -8.07 -18.63
CA ARG A 180 0.04 -7.34 -19.72
C ARG A 180 0.07 -5.85 -19.46
N VAL A 181 0.08 -5.11 -20.56
CA VAL A 181 -0.06 -3.65 -20.53
C VAL A 181 -1.54 -3.29 -20.56
N ILE A 182 -1.96 -2.43 -19.63
CA ILE A 182 -3.29 -1.83 -19.61
C ILE A 182 -3.31 -0.62 -20.55
N THR A 183 -2.34 0.28 -20.41
CA THR A 183 -2.22 1.45 -21.31
C THR A 183 -0.79 1.95 -21.39
N ARG A 184 -0.38 2.45 -22.57
CA ARG A 184 0.91 3.12 -22.86
C ARG A 184 0.68 4.57 -23.28
N TYR A 185 -0.11 4.78 -24.33
CA TYR A 185 -0.30 6.11 -24.93
C TYR A 185 -1.08 7.11 -24.06
N HIS A 186 -1.79 6.62 -23.04
CA HIS A 186 -2.55 7.46 -22.12
C HIS A 186 -1.80 7.83 -20.85
N SER A 187 -0.56 7.40 -20.66
CA SER A 187 0.29 7.72 -19.50
C SER A 187 1.51 8.54 -19.94
N ARG A 188 2.01 9.47 -19.12
CA ARG A 188 3.09 10.43 -19.48
C ARG A 188 4.06 10.68 -18.35
N HIS A 189 3.57 10.72 -17.11
CA HIS A 189 4.40 10.58 -15.92
C HIS A 189 3.52 10.14 -14.73
N PRO A 190 3.06 8.89 -14.71
CA PRO A 190 2.13 8.39 -13.71
C PRO A 190 2.79 8.23 -12.33
N PHE A 191 2.04 8.50 -11.27
CA PHE A 191 2.57 8.40 -9.90
C PHE A 191 1.89 7.30 -9.09
N ALA A 192 0.60 7.41 -8.84
CA ALA A 192 -0.18 6.42 -8.10
C ALA A 192 -1.26 5.80 -8.98
N VAL A 193 -1.69 4.59 -8.63
CA VAL A 193 -2.73 3.84 -9.34
C VAL A 193 -3.75 3.27 -8.35
N SER A 194 -5.01 3.20 -8.77
CA SER A 194 -6.09 2.52 -8.07
C SER A 194 -7.02 1.84 -9.08
N ALA A 195 -7.69 0.77 -8.68
CA ALA A 195 -8.58 0.03 -9.56
C ALA A 195 -9.90 -0.27 -8.86
N PHE A 196 -11.00 -0.20 -9.62
CA PHE A 196 -12.32 -0.58 -9.14
C PHE A 196 -13.17 -1.09 -10.28
N LYS A 197 -13.70 -2.31 -10.13
CA LYS A 197 -14.45 -3.02 -11.18
C LYS A 197 -13.62 -3.07 -12.47
N ASP A 198 -14.16 -2.64 -13.59
CA ASP A 198 -13.51 -2.57 -14.88
C ASP A 198 -12.71 -1.28 -15.10
N ARG A 199 -12.52 -0.42 -14.09
CA ARG A 199 -11.83 0.87 -14.25
C ARG A 199 -10.50 0.89 -13.55
N VAL A 200 -9.53 1.56 -14.18
CA VAL A 200 -8.21 1.83 -13.62
C VAL A 200 -8.00 3.33 -13.63
N TYR A 201 -7.64 3.87 -12.46
CA TYR A 201 -7.45 5.27 -12.17
C TYR A 201 -5.99 5.53 -11.84
N TRP A 202 -5.42 6.63 -12.30
CA TRP A 202 -4.07 7.03 -11.93
C TRP A 202 -3.93 8.54 -11.83
N SER A 203 -2.99 8.99 -11.01
CA SER A 203 -2.47 10.35 -11.02
C SER A 203 -1.33 10.46 -12.03
N ASP A 204 -1.28 11.57 -12.77
CA ASP A 204 -0.27 11.81 -13.81
C ASP A 204 0.25 13.25 -13.66
N TRP A 205 1.56 13.38 -13.41
CA TRP A 205 2.21 14.67 -13.18
C TRP A 205 2.28 15.50 -14.44
N GLN A 206 2.69 14.91 -15.56
CA GLN A 206 2.84 15.65 -16.82
C GLN A 206 1.48 16.01 -17.43
N ARG A 207 0.46 15.17 -17.24
CA ARG A 207 -0.92 15.53 -17.61
C ARG A 207 -1.64 16.38 -16.56
N ASN A 208 -1.04 16.66 -15.41
CA ASN A 208 -1.61 17.51 -14.36
C ASN A 208 -3.05 17.09 -13.98
N GLY A 209 -3.23 15.85 -13.56
CA GLY A 209 -4.58 15.37 -13.24
C GLY A 209 -4.72 13.92 -12.81
N ILE A 210 -5.97 13.53 -12.55
CA ILE A 210 -6.40 12.16 -12.33
C ILE A 210 -7.16 11.71 -13.58
N TYR A 211 -6.76 10.54 -14.09
CA TYR A 211 -7.27 9.97 -15.31
C TYR A 211 -7.77 8.56 -15.08
N MET A 212 -8.61 8.08 -16.00
CA MET A 212 -9.18 6.74 -15.93
C MET A 212 -9.36 6.13 -17.31
N VAL A 213 -9.16 4.82 -17.40
CA VAL A 213 -9.59 4.00 -18.54
C VAL A 213 -10.47 2.86 -18.06
N ARG A 214 -11.37 2.42 -18.95
CA ARG A 214 -12.12 1.19 -18.78
C ARG A 214 -11.35 0.03 -19.42
N ARG A 215 -11.15 -1.05 -18.70
CA ARG A 215 -10.64 -2.34 -19.19
C ARG A 215 -11.80 -3.10 -19.80
N ILE A 216 -11.91 -3.08 -21.13
CA ILE A 216 -12.99 -3.75 -21.86
C ILE A 216 -12.68 -5.25 -21.91
N THR A 217 -11.45 -5.59 -22.30
CA THR A 217 -10.94 -6.96 -22.25
C THR A 217 -9.56 -6.97 -21.57
N SER A 218 -8.88 -8.12 -21.60
CA SER A 218 -7.48 -8.24 -21.18
C SER A 218 -6.50 -7.43 -22.03
N SER A 219 -6.85 -7.14 -23.28
CA SER A 219 -5.98 -6.47 -24.26
C SER A 219 -6.54 -5.13 -24.76
N ILE A 220 -7.84 -4.87 -24.55
CA ILE A 220 -8.52 -3.68 -25.05
C ILE A 220 -8.86 -2.76 -23.88
N THR A 221 -8.36 -1.54 -23.97
CA THR A 221 -8.78 -0.42 -23.12
C THR A 221 -9.65 0.56 -23.89
N GLY A 222 -10.68 1.07 -23.19
CA GLY A 222 -11.52 2.13 -23.70
C GLY A 222 -10.80 3.48 -23.71
N PRO A 223 -11.47 4.54 -24.19
CA PRO A 223 -10.86 5.85 -24.32
C PRO A 223 -10.48 6.44 -22.96
N LEU A 224 -9.42 7.25 -22.97
CA LEU A 224 -8.99 8.05 -21.83
C LEU A 224 -10.12 8.97 -21.35
N ARG A 225 -10.46 8.86 -20.07
CA ARG A 225 -11.38 9.78 -19.39
C ARG A 225 -10.63 10.61 -18.36
N THR A 226 -10.96 11.90 -18.32
CA THR A 226 -10.49 12.80 -17.27
C THR A 226 -11.41 12.70 -16.07
N VAL A 227 -10.86 12.44 -14.89
CA VAL A 227 -11.59 12.51 -13.62
C VAL A 227 -11.47 13.91 -13.03
N ARG A 228 -10.24 14.44 -13.00
CA ARG A 228 -9.95 15.81 -12.56
C ARG A 228 -8.68 16.32 -13.24
N ARG A 229 -8.67 17.58 -13.66
CA ARG A 229 -7.54 18.27 -14.29
C ARG A 229 -7.11 19.47 -13.44
N SER A 230 -5.92 19.97 -13.73
CA SER A 230 -5.40 21.23 -13.19
C SER A 230 -5.33 21.22 -11.66
N ILE A 231 -4.76 20.15 -11.10
CA ILE A 231 -4.57 19.96 -9.65
C ILE A 231 -3.10 20.00 -9.23
N GLY A 232 -2.24 20.52 -10.10
CA GLY A 232 -0.80 20.64 -9.87
C GLY A 232 -0.08 19.31 -10.01
N LEU A 233 0.49 18.84 -8.91
CA LEU A 233 1.27 17.60 -8.84
C LEU A 233 0.49 16.54 -8.04
N PRO A 234 -0.45 15.81 -8.69
CA PRO A 234 -1.24 14.83 -7.96
C PRO A 234 -0.37 13.65 -7.52
N MET A 235 -0.33 13.40 -6.22
CA MET A 235 0.42 12.31 -5.60
C MET A 235 -0.45 11.05 -5.51
N GLY A 236 -0.83 10.62 -4.31
CA GLY A 236 -1.69 9.44 -4.08
C GLY A 236 -3.09 9.54 -4.72
N VAL A 237 -3.60 8.41 -5.22
CA VAL A 237 -5.00 8.24 -5.61
C VAL A 237 -5.54 6.89 -5.11
N ARG A 238 -6.74 6.90 -4.53
CA ARG A 238 -7.48 5.71 -4.08
C ARG A 238 -8.95 5.84 -4.41
N VAL A 239 -9.56 4.74 -4.86
CA VAL A 239 -11.01 4.63 -4.96
C VAL A 239 -11.57 4.27 -3.59
N TYR A 240 -12.42 5.13 -3.03
CA TYR A 240 -13.13 4.89 -1.76
C TYR A 240 -14.41 4.08 -2.01
N SER A 241 -14.46 2.83 -1.54
CA SER A 241 -15.66 1.99 -1.64
C SER A 241 -15.65 0.84 -0.64
N PRO A 242 -16.79 0.49 0.00
CA PRO A 242 -16.86 -0.66 0.89
C PRO A 242 -16.54 -1.97 0.17
N LEU A 243 -16.82 -2.04 -1.13
CA LEU A 243 -16.63 -3.23 -1.96
C LEU A 243 -15.15 -3.61 -2.16
N LEU A 244 -14.22 -2.68 -1.90
CA LEU A 244 -12.78 -2.93 -1.96
C LEU A 244 -12.20 -3.44 -0.63
N GLN A 245 -12.94 -3.29 0.47
CA GLN A 245 -12.53 -3.70 1.82
C GLN A 245 -13.51 -4.69 2.44
N LEU A 246 -14.08 -5.56 1.60
CA LEU A 246 -14.93 -6.66 2.07
C LEU A 246 -14.07 -7.71 2.77
N ARG A 247 -14.57 -8.22 3.89
CA ARG A 247 -13.96 -9.35 4.59
C ARG A 247 -14.54 -10.65 4.02
N LYS A 248 -13.70 -11.48 3.38
CA LYS A 248 -14.13 -12.75 2.76
C LYS A 248 -13.93 -13.97 3.66
N GLY A 249 -13.33 -13.81 4.84
CA GLY A 249 -13.04 -14.93 5.75
C GLY A 249 -12.90 -14.50 7.21
N MET A 250 -12.57 -15.46 8.07
CA MET A 250 -12.25 -15.16 9.47
C MET A 250 -10.91 -14.46 9.57
N ASN A 251 -10.81 -13.42 10.41
CA ASN A 251 -9.51 -12.86 10.81
C ASN A 251 -8.89 -13.82 11.84
N PRO A 252 -7.77 -14.50 11.55
CA PRO A 252 -7.11 -15.40 12.51
C PRO A 252 -6.68 -14.70 13.81
N CYS A 253 -6.34 -13.41 13.74
CA CYS A 253 -6.02 -12.58 14.90
C CYS A 253 -7.25 -12.01 15.60
N GLY A 254 -8.46 -12.20 15.06
CA GLY A 254 -9.68 -11.52 15.52
C GLY A 254 -10.18 -11.97 16.90
N SER A 255 -9.84 -13.19 17.31
CA SER A 255 -10.19 -13.74 18.63
C SER A 255 -8.92 -13.91 19.46
N ASN A 256 -8.91 -13.32 20.66
CA ASN A 256 -7.76 -13.35 21.59
C ASN A 256 -6.41 -13.01 20.93
N ASN A 257 -6.39 -12.07 19.98
CA ASN A 257 -5.19 -11.69 19.21
C ASN A 257 -4.47 -12.88 18.54
N GLY A 258 -5.19 -13.92 18.11
CA GLY A 258 -4.59 -15.15 17.58
C GLY A 258 -3.81 -15.97 18.64
N GLY A 259 -3.92 -15.61 19.91
CA GLY A 259 -3.09 -16.11 21.00
C GLY A 259 -1.74 -15.41 21.13
N CYS A 260 -1.46 -14.36 20.34
CA CYS A 260 -0.24 -13.57 20.47
C CYS A 260 -0.30 -12.63 21.67
N SER A 261 0.77 -12.60 22.46
CA SER A 261 0.87 -11.70 23.62
C SER A 261 0.88 -10.22 23.24
N HIS A 262 1.46 -9.87 22.07
CA HIS A 262 1.61 -8.48 21.63
C HIS A 262 1.07 -8.27 20.22
N ILE A 263 1.85 -8.64 19.19
CA ILE A 263 1.52 -8.32 17.80
C ILE A 263 1.13 -9.60 17.07
N CYS A 264 -0.03 -9.60 16.44
CA CYS A 264 -0.47 -10.68 15.52
C CYS A 264 -0.52 -10.13 14.10
N LEU A 265 0.22 -10.74 13.18
CA LEU A 265 0.26 -10.36 11.76
C LEU A 265 -0.31 -11.48 10.90
N LEU A 266 -1.02 -11.12 9.83
CA LEU A 266 -1.54 -12.11 8.87
C LEU A 266 -0.37 -12.72 8.10
N ALA A 267 -0.41 -14.03 7.89
CA ALA A 267 0.62 -14.76 7.18
C ALA A 267 0.01 -15.59 6.04
N PRO A 268 0.75 -15.84 4.95
CA PRO A 268 0.31 -16.77 3.93
C PRO A 268 0.01 -18.16 4.51
N ARG A 269 -0.83 -18.92 3.82
CA ARG A 269 -1.05 -20.34 4.16
C ARG A 269 0.27 -21.12 4.00
N PRO A 270 0.54 -22.12 4.86
CA PRO A 270 -0.39 -22.68 5.85
C PRO A 270 -0.44 -21.95 7.21
N LYS A 271 0.46 -21.00 7.50
CA LYS A 271 0.57 -20.36 8.84
C LYS A 271 -0.66 -19.55 9.23
N THR A 272 -1.27 -18.82 8.28
CA THR A 272 -2.42 -17.90 8.46
C THR A 272 -2.14 -16.66 9.31
N HIS A 273 -1.34 -16.76 10.38
CA HIS A 273 -0.85 -15.64 11.17
C HIS A 273 0.44 -16.04 11.92
N THR A 274 1.17 -15.05 12.41
CA THR A 274 2.35 -15.19 13.26
C THR A 274 2.35 -14.14 14.36
N CYS A 275 3.01 -14.44 15.47
CA CYS A 275 3.18 -13.51 16.58
C CYS A 275 4.53 -12.80 16.48
N HIS A 276 4.53 -11.50 16.74
CA HIS A 276 5.71 -10.65 16.77
C HIS A 276 5.78 -9.87 18.08
N CYS A 277 6.98 -9.40 18.40
CA CYS A 277 7.26 -8.64 19.61
C CYS A 277 7.67 -7.20 19.26
N PRO A 278 7.39 -6.24 20.15
CA PRO A 278 7.97 -4.89 20.07
C PRO A 278 9.50 -4.94 20.09
N ALA A 279 10.15 -3.87 19.65
CA ALA A 279 11.62 -3.81 19.53
C ALA A 279 12.39 -4.14 20.83
N ALA A 280 11.81 -3.87 22.00
CA ALA A 280 12.42 -4.13 23.32
C ALA A 280 12.11 -5.54 23.89
N ALA A 281 11.54 -6.44 23.10
CA ALA A 281 11.17 -7.78 23.53
C ALA A 281 11.49 -8.84 22.49
N THR A 282 11.66 -10.08 22.94
CA THR A 282 11.93 -11.26 22.10
C THR A 282 10.80 -12.28 22.20
N LEU A 283 10.51 -12.96 21.10
CA LEU A 283 9.49 -14.02 21.06
C LEU A 283 10.04 -15.29 21.71
N THR A 284 9.28 -15.86 22.64
CA THR A 284 9.65 -17.11 23.31
C THR A 284 9.44 -18.33 22.40
N LEU A 285 9.96 -19.48 22.83
CA LEU A 285 9.90 -20.75 22.07
C LEU A 285 8.46 -21.26 21.81
N ASP A 286 7.47 -20.76 22.55
CA ASP A 286 6.05 -21.05 22.29
C ASP A 286 5.51 -20.37 21.02
N GLY A 287 6.29 -19.47 20.40
CA GLY A 287 5.93 -18.73 19.21
C GLY A 287 4.80 -17.70 19.41
N LYS A 288 4.47 -17.34 20.66
CA LYS A 288 3.30 -16.50 21.00
C LYS A 288 3.60 -15.43 22.04
N THR A 289 4.44 -15.74 23.02
CA THR A 289 4.69 -14.87 24.17
C THR A 289 5.95 -14.04 23.95
N CYS A 290 5.92 -12.76 24.32
CA CYS A 290 7.09 -11.89 24.27
C CYS A 290 7.66 -11.72 25.67
N LYS A 291 8.99 -11.81 25.77
CA LYS A 291 9.74 -11.54 26.99
C LYS A 291 10.64 -10.33 26.77
N ASN A 292 10.58 -9.36 27.68
CA ASN A 292 11.46 -8.20 27.65
C ASN A 292 12.92 -8.65 27.68
N ILE A 293 13.75 -7.94 26.92
CA ILE A 293 15.20 -8.13 26.85
C ILE A 293 15.85 -7.54 28.11
#